data_AF-A0A9P0JB76-F1
#
_entry.id   AF-A0A9P0JB76-F1
#
_cell.length_a   1.000
_cell.length_b   1.000
_cell.length_c   1.000
_cell.angle_alpha   90.00
_cell.angle_beta   90.00
_cell.angle_gamma   90.00
#
_symmetry.space_group_name_H-M   'P 1'
#
loop_
_entity.id
_entity.type
_entity.pdbx_description
1 polymer ?
#
loop_
_entity_poly.entity_id
_entity_poly.type
_entity_poly.pdbx_seq_one_letter_code
_entity_poly.pdbx_strand_id
1 'polypeptide(L)'
;MSELSVKTNDNVTLCVLVSDENPELKFILLDNEPLILGRTQQTGIIDQRMSKNQMKFVADYSTARVLVEQLGGNKSAVNNESMIKGEKRLLNHGDKVALLFNSNYTYHLDFVTPPTYGVDSNKRTTNCLDKEILHKKPRSSSTPKWDCINDSLMVYNNPNIVHKDKVAAFDLDGTLIVTRSGKVFPIDENDWNIYNPEVITSINKLSDDGYKIVIFTNQGSISKLKVNFHTFKIKIENILKVLKVPVQVFVAIEKDIYRKPAPGMWNILISDYNGGISVNMDESFFCGDAAGRPARFSSDGKPIKKDHSCCDRLFAMNIGIKFYTPEEYFLKAPTEELYALPEFNPNDIMDNVLYTDLTPQVLFSPNKEVRHLQHAIFNTLI
;
A
#
# COMPACT_ATOMS: atom_id res chain seq x y z
N MET A 1 -36.65 3.86 24.68
CA MET A 1 -35.98 4.66 23.64
C MET A 1 -34.50 4.32 23.72
N SER A 2 -34.05 3.40 22.87
CA SER A 2 -32.67 2.93 22.82
C SER A 2 -31.94 3.72 21.74
N GLU A 3 -31.00 4.57 22.14
CA GLU A 3 -30.10 5.29 21.24
C GLU A 3 -29.22 4.28 20.48
N LEU A 4 -29.37 4.24 19.16
CA LEU A 4 -28.47 3.53 18.27
C LEU A 4 -27.13 4.28 18.26
N SER A 5 -26.14 3.77 18.99
CA SER A 5 -24.75 4.21 18.84
C SER A 5 -24.22 3.74 17.47
N VAL A 6 -24.01 4.69 16.55
CA VAL A 6 -23.31 4.45 15.29
C VAL A 6 -21.85 4.12 15.64
N LYS A 7 -21.46 2.86 15.46
CA LYS A 7 -20.06 2.45 15.56
C LYS A 7 -19.33 2.98 14.33
N THR A 8 -18.37 3.88 14.53
CA THR A 8 -17.42 4.32 13.51
C THR A 8 -16.50 3.14 13.15
N ASN A 9 -16.32 2.92 11.86
CA ASN A 9 -15.53 1.81 11.32
C ASN A 9 -14.12 2.34 11.03
N ASP A 10 -13.23 2.32 12.04
CA ASP A 10 -11.89 2.94 11.99
C ASP A 10 -10.85 2.19 11.11
N ASN A 11 -11.29 1.40 10.12
CA ASN A 11 -10.39 0.55 9.32
C ASN A 11 -10.47 0.76 7.80
N VAL A 12 -11.28 1.70 7.29
CA VAL A 12 -11.36 1.95 5.85
C VAL A 12 -10.34 2.99 5.42
N THR A 13 -9.43 2.61 4.51
CA THR A 13 -8.30 3.47 4.14
C THR A 13 -8.20 3.74 2.64
N LEU A 14 -8.97 3.05 1.78
CA LEU A 14 -9.13 3.41 0.37
C LEU A 14 -10.46 2.88 -0.22
N CYS A 15 -11.25 3.74 -0.84
CA CYS A 15 -12.49 3.38 -1.52
C CYS A 15 -12.31 3.53 -3.04
N VAL A 16 -12.60 2.48 -3.82
CA VAL A 16 -12.34 2.44 -5.27
C VAL A 16 -13.54 1.87 -6.02
N LEU A 17 -13.92 2.51 -7.14
CA LEU A 17 -14.78 1.92 -8.15
C LEU A 17 -13.92 1.28 -9.23
N VAL A 18 -14.10 -0.01 -9.48
CA VAL A 18 -13.34 -0.79 -10.46
C VAL A 18 -14.28 -1.16 -11.61
N SER A 19 -13.87 -0.90 -12.85
CA SER A 19 -14.65 -1.32 -14.02
C SER A 19 -14.64 -2.84 -14.17
N ASP A 20 -15.83 -3.42 -14.37
CA ASP A 20 -15.97 -4.86 -14.63
C ASP A 20 -15.42 -5.26 -16.01
N GLU A 21 -15.42 -4.34 -17.00
CA GLU A 21 -14.89 -4.62 -18.35
C GLU A 21 -13.39 -4.38 -18.48
N ASN A 22 -12.87 -3.39 -17.76
CA ASN A 22 -11.46 -3.02 -17.79
C ASN A 22 -10.95 -2.83 -16.36
N PRO A 23 -10.44 -3.87 -15.70
CA PRO A 23 -9.97 -3.79 -14.32
C PRO A 23 -8.85 -2.75 -14.08
N GLU A 24 -8.15 -2.29 -15.13
CA GLU A 24 -7.16 -1.20 -15.03
C GLU A 24 -7.82 0.19 -14.91
N LEU A 25 -9.07 0.33 -15.35
CA LEU A 25 -9.86 1.55 -15.19
C LEU A 25 -10.49 1.60 -13.80
N LYS A 26 -9.85 2.37 -12.92
CA LYS A 26 -10.25 2.54 -11.53
C LYS A 26 -10.49 4.01 -11.20
N PHE A 27 -11.47 4.27 -10.33
CA PHE A 27 -11.73 5.60 -9.80
C PHE A 27 -11.65 5.57 -8.28
N ILE A 28 -10.73 6.35 -7.73
CA ILE A 28 -10.59 6.51 -6.27
C ILE A 28 -11.69 7.47 -5.80
N LEU A 29 -12.46 7.04 -4.81
CA LEU A 29 -13.46 7.86 -4.13
C LEU A 29 -12.84 8.43 -2.86
N LEU A 30 -12.61 9.75 -2.85
CA LEU A 30 -12.10 10.45 -1.67
C LEU A 30 -13.21 10.60 -0.62
N ASP A 31 -12.82 10.63 0.66
CA ASP A 31 -13.78 10.72 1.76
C ASP A 31 -14.57 12.04 1.70
N ASN A 32 -15.89 11.94 1.79
CA ASN A 32 -16.87 13.04 1.72
C ASN A 32 -16.80 13.93 0.47
N GLU A 33 -16.03 13.56 -0.54
CA GLU A 33 -15.84 14.32 -1.78
C GLU A 33 -16.64 13.71 -2.95
N PRO A 34 -17.35 14.53 -3.76
CA PRO A 34 -18.18 14.02 -4.83
C PRO A 34 -17.39 13.69 -6.10
N LEU A 35 -17.42 12.42 -6.51
CA LEU A 35 -17.00 11.99 -7.85
C LEU A 35 -18.22 11.91 -8.79
N ILE A 36 -18.15 12.55 -9.94
CA ILE A 36 -19.22 12.47 -10.96
C ILE A 36 -18.70 11.69 -12.17
N LEU A 37 -19.39 10.59 -12.49
CA LEU A 37 -19.11 9.76 -13.67
C LEU A 37 -20.23 9.89 -14.69
N GLY A 38 -19.87 9.67 -15.96
CA GLY A 38 -20.78 9.73 -17.08
C GLY A 38 -20.02 9.61 -18.39
N ARG A 39 -20.59 10.13 -19.48
CA ARG A 39 -19.95 10.18 -20.79
C ARG A 39 -18.86 11.25 -20.83
N THR A 40 -17.67 10.92 -20.39
CA THR A 40 -16.51 11.83 -20.32
C THR A 40 -15.25 11.13 -20.80
N GLN A 41 -14.18 11.91 -21.03
CA GLN A 41 -12.87 11.34 -21.36
C GLN A 41 -12.33 10.42 -20.24
N GLN A 42 -12.69 10.71 -18.98
CA GLN A 42 -12.24 9.96 -17.80
C GLN A 42 -12.76 8.51 -17.80
N THR A 43 -14.01 8.29 -18.22
CA THR A 43 -14.61 6.94 -18.34
C THR A 43 -14.32 6.28 -19.67
N GLY A 44 -13.88 7.04 -20.68
CA GLY A 44 -13.73 6.55 -22.06
C GLY A 44 -15.07 6.24 -22.75
N ILE A 45 -16.19 6.53 -22.12
CA ILE A 45 -17.53 6.24 -22.65
C ILE A 45 -17.91 7.34 -23.65
N ILE A 46 -18.42 6.94 -24.81
CA ILE A 46 -18.92 7.85 -25.86
C ILE A 46 -20.41 7.66 -26.18
N ASP A 47 -21.11 6.73 -25.51
CA ASP A 47 -22.53 6.42 -25.73
C ASP A 47 -23.44 7.61 -25.44
N GLN A 48 -24.08 8.14 -26.49
CA GLN A 48 -24.93 9.33 -26.43
C GLN A 48 -26.13 9.21 -25.48
N ARG A 49 -26.55 7.98 -25.13
CA ARG A 49 -27.60 7.73 -24.14
C ARG A 49 -27.14 8.11 -22.72
N MET A 50 -25.84 8.15 -22.45
CA MET A 50 -25.31 8.51 -21.15
C MET A 50 -25.05 10.03 -21.05
N SER A 51 -25.52 10.63 -19.96
CA SER A 51 -25.22 12.03 -19.62
C SER A 51 -23.73 12.20 -19.32
N LYS A 52 -23.17 13.40 -19.56
CA LYS A 52 -21.81 13.73 -19.08
C LYS A 52 -21.71 13.63 -17.55
N ASN A 53 -22.80 14.00 -16.88
CA ASN A 53 -22.99 13.87 -15.43
C ASN A 53 -24.10 12.83 -15.22
N GLN A 54 -23.74 11.55 -15.16
CA GLN A 54 -24.70 10.45 -15.10
C GLN A 54 -24.97 10.02 -13.66
N MET A 55 -23.91 9.79 -12.88
CA MET A 55 -24.00 9.39 -11.48
C MET A 55 -22.98 10.13 -10.63
N LYS A 56 -23.40 10.49 -9.42
CA LYS A 56 -22.56 11.09 -8.38
C LYS A 56 -22.32 10.06 -7.29
N PHE A 57 -21.09 9.96 -6.84
CA PHE A 57 -20.64 9.07 -5.78
C PHE A 57 -20.00 9.92 -4.68
N VAL A 58 -20.37 9.66 -3.42
CA VAL A 58 -19.78 10.32 -2.24
C VAL A 58 -19.46 9.22 -1.25
N ALA A 59 -18.18 8.99 -0.99
CA ALA A 59 -17.77 8.02 0.03
C ALA A 59 -17.89 8.62 1.43
N ASP A 60 -18.28 7.78 2.39
CA ASP A 60 -18.24 8.05 3.81
C ASP A 60 -17.41 6.94 4.45
N TYR A 61 -16.15 7.27 4.74
CA TYR A 61 -15.19 6.33 5.31
C TYR A 61 -15.56 5.97 6.74
N SER A 62 -16.20 6.87 7.48
CA SER A 62 -16.62 6.63 8.88
C SER A 62 -17.65 5.49 8.97
N THR A 63 -18.50 5.34 7.94
CA THR A 63 -19.52 4.28 7.86
C THR A 63 -19.21 3.18 6.87
N ALA A 64 -18.06 3.25 6.17
CA ALA A 64 -17.66 2.31 5.12
C ALA A 64 -18.74 2.17 4.01
N ARG A 65 -19.34 3.28 3.59
CA ARG A 65 -20.42 3.31 2.59
C ARG A 65 -20.20 4.37 1.55
N VAL A 66 -20.80 4.20 0.38
CA VAL A 66 -20.85 5.23 -0.66
C VAL A 66 -22.30 5.59 -0.94
N LEU A 67 -22.64 6.87 -0.76
CA LEU A 67 -23.90 7.41 -1.23
C LEU A 67 -23.79 7.65 -2.73
N VAL A 68 -24.70 7.04 -3.48
CA VAL A 68 -24.79 7.19 -4.93
C VAL A 68 -26.08 7.88 -5.31
N GLU A 69 -26.00 8.84 -6.22
CA GLU A 69 -27.14 9.63 -6.72
C GLU A 69 -27.16 9.62 -8.26
N GLN A 70 -28.31 9.29 -8.84
CA GLN A 70 -28.47 9.38 -10.30
C GLN A 70 -28.75 10.83 -10.71
N LEU A 71 -27.87 11.42 -11.51
CA LEU A 71 -28.03 12.77 -12.06
C LEU A 71 -28.59 12.77 -13.48
N GLY A 72 -28.21 11.77 -14.28
CA GLY A 72 -28.59 11.62 -15.68
C GLY A 72 -30.05 11.23 -15.86
N GLY A 73 -30.63 11.61 -17.01
CA GLY A 73 -32.03 11.31 -17.33
C GLY A 73 -32.29 9.84 -17.65
N ASN A 74 -31.33 9.16 -18.28
CA ASN A 74 -31.44 7.73 -18.58
C ASN A 74 -31.08 6.88 -17.36
N LYS A 75 -31.78 5.76 -17.17
CA LYS A 75 -31.69 4.92 -15.97
C LYS A 75 -30.27 4.40 -15.75
N SER A 76 -29.82 4.47 -14.51
CA SER A 76 -28.67 3.72 -13.99
C SER A 76 -29.17 2.55 -13.15
N ALA A 77 -28.29 1.73 -12.59
CA ALA A 77 -28.69 0.68 -11.64
C ALA A 77 -27.65 0.42 -10.57
N VAL A 78 -28.12 -0.10 -9.44
CA VAL A 78 -27.31 -0.65 -8.34
C VAL A 78 -27.76 -2.08 -8.13
N ASN A 79 -26.83 -3.05 -8.11
CA ASN A 79 -27.12 -4.47 -7.93
C ASN A 79 -28.27 -4.98 -8.85
N ASN A 80 -28.24 -4.56 -10.12
CA ASN A 80 -29.26 -4.82 -11.16
C ASN A 80 -30.65 -4.21 -10.91
N GLU A 81 -30.85 -3.43 -9.86
CA GLU A 81 -32.09 -2.70 -9.62
C GLU A 81 -31.99 -1.30 -10.24
N SER A 82 -32.88 -0.99 -11.18
CA SER A 82 -32.85 0.30 -11.88
C SER A 82 -33.12 1.47 -10.93
N MET A 83 -32.46 2.60 -11.17
CA MET A 83 -32.65 3.87 -10.51
C MET A 83 -33.35 4.88 -11.44
N ILE A 84 -33.95 5.92 -10.84
CA ILE A 84 -34.46 7.10 -11.54
C ILE A 84 -33.69 8.37 -11.17
N LYS A 85 -33.80 9.42 -11.99
CA LYS A 85 -33.10 10.69 -11.74
C LYS A 85 -33.48 11.28 -10.38
N GLY A 86 -32.47 11.67 -9.60
CA GLY A 86 -32.60 12.20 -8.24
C GLY A 86 -32.68 11.12 -7.16
N GLU A 87 -32.84 9.84 -7.53
CA GLU A 87 -32.83 8.74 -6.58
C GLU A 87 -31.42 8.55 -6.00
N LYS A 88 -31.38 8.25 -4.69
CA LYS A 88 -30.15 8.00 -3.94
C LYS A 88 -30.16 6.60 -3.35
N ARG A 89 -29.02 5.93 -3.36
CA ARG A 89 -28.82 4.62 -2.72
C ARG A 89 -27.49 4.58 -1.98
N LEU A 90 -27.38 3.69 -1.01
CA LEU A 90 -26.13 3.42 -0.31
C LEU A 90 -25.52 2.14 -0.89
N LEU A 91 -24.22 2.19 -1.13
CA LEU A 91 -23.40 1.07 -1.57
C LEU A 91 -22.48 0.62 -0.43
N ASN A 92 -22.27 -0.68 -0.35
CA ASN A 92 -21.33 -1.36 0.52
C ASN A 92 -20.24 -2.05 -0.32
N HIS A 93 -19.19 -2.55 0.34
CA HIS A 93 -18.16 -3.36 -0.31
C HIS A 93 -18.75 -4.50 -1.16
N GLY A 94 -18.31 -4.61 -2.40
CA GLY A 94 -18.75 -5.59 -3.40
C GLY A 94 -20.00 -5.20 -4.18
N ASP A 95 -20.72 -4.13 -3.82
CA ASP A 95 -21.91 -3.70 -4.53
C ASP A 95 -21.57 -3.23 -5.95
N LYS A 96 -22.46 -3.55 -6.90
CA LYS A 96 -22.30 -3.24 -8.31
C LYS A 96 -23.13 -2.04 -8.73
N VAL A 97 -22.58 -1.23 -9.63
CA VAL A 97 -23.23 -0.06 -10.22
C VAL A 97 -23.12 -0.11 -11.72
N ALA A 98 -24.24 0.03 -12.42
CA ALA A 98 -24.27 0.27 -13.86
C ALA A 98 -24.54 1.75 -14.12
N LEU A 99 -23.59 2.44 -14.75
CA LEU A 99 -23.77 3.86 -15.11
C LEU A 99 -24.93 4.04 -16.10
N LEU A 100 -25.20 3.04 -16.95
CA LEU A 100 -26.39 2.95 -17.78
C LEU A 100 -27.03 1.56 -17.61
N PHE A 101 -28.33 1.52 -17.36
CA PHE A 101 -29.04 0.27 -17.12
C PHE A 101 -29.05 -0.61 -18.37
N ASN A 102 -28.89 -1.93 -18.19
CA ASN A 102 -28.76 -2.93 -19.26
C ASN A 102 -27.62 -2.62 -20.25
N SER A 103 -26.53 -2.03 -19.77
CA SER A 103 -25.28 -1.91 -20.50
C SER A 103 -24.14 -2.62 -19.78
N ASN A 104 -22.99 -2.65 -20.43
CA ASN A 104 -21.72 -3.14 -19.93
C ASN A 104 -20.91 -2.08 -19.15
N TYR A 105 -21.47 -0.88 -18.91
CA TYR A 105 -20.79 0.19 -18.17
C TYR A 105 -20.93 -0.04 -16.66
N THR A 106 -20.48 -1.21 -16.21
CA THR A 106 -20.63 -1.72 -14.86
C THR A 106 -19.33 -1.60 -14.07
N TYR A 107 -19.48 -1.26 -12.79
CA TYR A 107 -18.41 -1.09 -11.83
C TYR A 107 -18.77 -1.84 -10.55
N HIS A 108 -17.80 -2.33 -9.81
CA HIS A 108 -17.98 -2.79 -8.45
C HIS A 108 -17.24 -1.90 -7.47
N LEU A 109 -17.80 -1.78 -6.27
CA LEU A 109 -17.23 -0.97 -5.20
C LEU A 109 -16.31 -1.79 -4.32
N ASP A 110 -15.03 -1.43 -4.28
CA ASP A 110 -14.05 -2.02 -3.39
C ASP A 110 -13.66 -1.03 -2.29
N PHE A 111 -14.03 -1.36 -1.07
CA PHE A 111 -13.33 -0.84 0.11
C PHE A 111 -12.06 -1.66 0.30
N VAL A 112 -10.94 -1.06 -0.07
CA VAL A 112 -9.61 -1.60 0.15
C VAL A 112 -9.12 -1.04 1.47
N THR A 113 -9.02 -1.90 2.48
CA THR A 113 -8.10 -1.65 3.58
C THR A 113 -6.70 -1.89 3.01
N PRO A 114 -5.81 -0.90 2.80
CA PRO A 114 -4.39 -1.18 2.88
C PRO A 114 -4.18 -2.06 4.11
N PRO A 115 -3.39 -3.13 3.99
CA PRO A 115 -3.17 -4.05 5.10
C PRO A 115 -2.75 -3.21 6.30
N THR A 116 -3.63 -3.12 7.30
CA THR A 116 -3.31 -2.60 8.61
C THR A 116 -2.24 -3.54 9.15
N TYR A 117 -1.00 -3.12 9.04
CA TYR A 117 0.09 -3.74 9.76
C TYR A 117 -0.11 -3.43 11.24
N GLY A 118 -0.89 -4.29 11.89
CA GLY A 118 -0.91 -4.60 13.30
C GLY A 118 -0.86 -3.41 14.26
N VAL A 119 -2.03 -2.96 14.71
CA VAL A 119 -2.27 -2.75 16.14
C VAL A 119 -3.71 -3.21 16.40
N ASP A 120 -3.88 -4.24 17.22
CA ASP A 120 -5.07 -4.25 18.07
C ASP A 120 -4.81 -5.08 19.34
N SER A 121 -4.79 -4.36 20.45
CA SER A 121 -4.63 -4.93 21.78
C SER A 121 -6.02 -5.20 22.37
N ASN A 122 -6.31 -6.50 22.53
CA ASN A 122 -7.23 -7.07 23.52
C ASN A 122 -8.75 -6.78 23.37
N LYS A 123 -9.49 -7.69 22.72
CA LYS A 123 -10.37 -8.69 23.39
C LYS A 123 -11.22 -9.51 22.40
N ARG A 124 -10.82 -10.78 22.24
CA ARG A 124 -11.62 -12.02 22.32
C ARG A 124 -13.12 -12.01 21.95
N THR A 125 -13.41 -12.76 20.87
CA THR A 125 -14.43 -13.86 20.72
C THR A 125 -15.89 -13.56 21.09
N THR A 126 -16.91 -13.88 20.29
CA THR A 126 -17.20 -15.14 19.58
C THR A 126 -18.29 -14.94 18.52
N ASN A 127 -18.23 -15.78 17.48
CA ASN A 127 -19.29 -16.17 16.53
C ASN A 127 -19.59 -15.18 15.38
N CYS A 128 -19.25 -15.57 14.16
CA CYS A 128 -20.18 -16.30 13.30
C CYS A 128 -19.48 -16.89 12.07
N LEU A 129 -19.91 -18.11 11.74
CA LEU A 129 -19.36 -19.02 10.75
C LEU A 129 -19.66 -18.60 9.30
N ASP A 130 -18.72 -19.02 8.44
CA ASP A 130 -18.85 -19.55 7.08
C ASP A 130 -19.19 -18.59 5.93
N LYS A 131 -18.13 -18.01 5.36
CA LYS A 131 -17.68 -18.36 4.00
C LYS A 131 -16.16 -18.33 3.97
N GLU A 132 -15.60 -19.51 3.72
CA GLU A 132 -14.18 -19.83 3.76
C GLU A 132 -13.34 -18.77 3.02
N ILE A 133 -12.46 -18.11 3.78
CA ILE A 133 -11.17 -17.71 3.25
C ILE A 133 -10.62 -18.99 2.62
N LEU A 134 -10.49 -19.00 1.29
CA LEU A 134 -9.81 -20.09 0.64
C LEU A 134 -8.39 -20.09 1.20
N HIS A 135 -8.14 -20.96 2.19
CA HIS A 135 -6.81 -21.28 2.63
C HIS A 135 -6.07 -21.73 1.37
N LYS A 136 -5.24 -20.85 0.80
CA LYS A 136 -4.14 -21.34 -0.01
C LYS A 136 -3.43 -22.32 0.90
N LYS A 137 -3.44 -23.59 0.49
CA LYS A 137 -2.80 -24.68 1.23
C LYS A 137 -1.45 -24.16 1.73
N PRO A 138 -1.07 -24.41 3.00
CA PRO A 138 0.32 -24.21 3.39
C PRO A 138 1.17 -24.90 2.32
N ARG A 139 2.09 -24.14 1.70
CA ARG A 139 2.98 -24.70 0.68
C ARG A 139 3.56 -26.00 1.24
N SER A 140 3.54 -27.06 0.42
CA SER A 140 4.04 -28.36 0.83
C SER A 140 5.46 -28.21 1.39
N SER A 141 5.87 -29.14 2.25
CA SER A 141 7.13 -29.16 3.00
C SER A 141 8.42 -29.16 2.16
N SER A 142 8.34 -28.93 0.85
CA SER A 142 9.47 -28.69 -0.05
C SER A 142 9.30 -27.36 -0.78
N THR A 143 9.45 -26.23 -0.08
CA THR A 143 9.63 -24.95 -0.77
C THR A 143 10.89 -25.02 -1.62
N PRO A 144 10.84 -24.68 -2.92
CA PRO A 144 12.02 -24.65 -3.75
C PRO A 144 13.07 -23.72 -3.14
N LYS A 145 14.34 -24.09 -3.30
CA LYS A 145 15.47 -23.26 -2.87
C LYS A 145 15.43 -21.87 -3.52
N TRP A 146 14.92 -21.79 -4.76
CA TRP A 146 14.68 -20.56 -5.49
C TRP A 146 13.28 -20.58 -6.12
N ASP A 147 12.48 -19.56 -5.82
CA ASP A 147 11.19 -19.29 -6.44
C ASP A 147 11.26 -18.08 -7.38
N CYS A 148 10.37 -18.06 -8.37
CA CYS A 148 10.08 -16.91 -9.24
C CYS A 148 8.60 -16.56 -9.10
N ILE A 149 8.30 -15.27 -8.94
CA ILE A 149 6.94 -14.76 -8.80
C ILE A 149 6.74 -13.66 -9.84
N ASN A 150 5.73 -13.82 -10.69
CA ASN A 150 5.33 -12.89 -11.75
C ASN A 150 6.48 -12.46 -12.68
N ASP A 151 7.52 -13.29 -12.82
CA ASP A 151 8.76 -12.98 -13.55
C ASP A 151 9.44 -11.67 -13.10
N SER A 152 9.10 -11.16 -11.92
CA SER A 152 9.57 -9.85 -11.43
C SER A 152 10.19 -9.90 -10.04
N LEU A 153 9.93 -10.96 -9.27
CA LEU A 153 10.48 -11.20 -7.94
C LEU A 153 11.07 -12.60 -7.84
N MET A 154 12.33 -12.70 -7.41
CA MET A 154 12.98 -13.96 -7.09
C MET A 154 13.10 -14.12 -5.58
N VAL A 155 12.83 -15.32 -5.07
CA VAL A 155 12.92 -15.61 -3.63
C VAL A 155 13.86 -16.78 -3.38
N TYR A 156 14.90 -16.58 -2.59
CA TYR A 156 15.73 -17.66 -2.06
C TYR A 156 15.19 -18.10 -0.71
N ASN A 157 14.95 -19.39 -0.56
CA ASN A 157 14.54 -20.00 0.70
C ASN A 157 15.69 -20.87 1.23
N ASN A 158 16.26 -20.49 2.38
CA ASN A 158 17.17 -21.38 3.09
C ASN A 158 16.40 -22.62 3.58
N PRO A 159 16.90 -23.85 3.36
CA PRO A 159 16.21 -25.07 3.80
C PRO A 159 15.92 -25.13 5.30
N ASN A 160 16.71 -24.43 6.11
CA ASN A 160 16.61 -24.41 7.56
C ASN A 160 15.92 -23.12 8.07
N ILE A 161 15.22 -22.37 7.20
CA ILE A 161 14.54 -21.15 7.61
C ILE A 161 13.43 -21.47 8.60
N VAL A 162 13.36 -20.69 9.68
CA VAL A 162 12.31 -20.80 10.68
C VAL A 162 11.47 -19.53 10.64
N HIS A 163 10.14 -19.68 10.59
CA HIS A 163 9.21 -18.57 10.66
C HIS A 163 9.21 -17.95 12.06
N LYS A 164 9.17 -16.61 12.14
CA LYS A 164 9.26 -15.85 13.40
C LYS A 164 8.35 -14.63 13.35
N ASP A 165 7.96 -14.14 14.51
CA ASP A 165 7.26 -12.88 14.71
C ASP A 165 8.20 -11.67 14.65
N LYS A 166 9.49 -11.82 14.98
CA LYS A 166 10.50 -10.77 14.84
C LYS A 166 11.27 -10.91 13.53
N VAL A 167 11.37 -9.84 12.75
CA VAL A 167 12.10 -9.80 11.48
C VAL A 167 13.22 -8.76 11.52
N ALA A 168 14.44 -9.22 11.27
CA ALA A 168 15.59 -8.36 11.02
C ALA A 168 15.86 -8.38 9.51
N ALA A 169 15.50 -7.29 8.84
CA ALA A 169 15.58 -7.18 7.40
C ALA A 169 16.74 -6.26 6.97
N PHE A 170 17.41 -6.61 5.88
CA PHE A 170 18.60 -5.90 5.41
C PHE A 170 18.54 -5.65 3.90
N ASP A 171 19.08 -4.52 3.44
CA ASP A 171 19.56 -4.43 2.06
C ASP A 171 20.83 -5.29 1.86
N LEU A 172 21.25 -5.50 0.61
CA LEU A 172 22.44 -6.26 0.27
C LEU A 172 23.67 -5.39 -0.05
N ASP A 173 23.63 -4.65 -1.15
CA ASP A 173 24.79 -3.99 -1.76
C ASP A 173 24.99 -2.61 -1.12
N GLY A 174 26.09 -2.41 -0.40
CA GLY A 174 26.34 -1.20 0.41
C GLY A 174 25.97 -1.39 1.88
N THR A 175 25.24 -2.46 2.22
CA THR A 175 24.76 -2.76 3.57
C THR A 175 25.45 -3.98 4.18
N LEU A 176 25.23 -5.16 3.60
CA LEU A 176 25.86 -6.41 4.06
C LEU A 176 27.19 -6.66 3.37
N ILE A 177 27.28 -6.26 2.11
CA ILE A 177 28.47 -6.43 1.29
C ILE A 177 28.85 -5.12 0.59
N VAL A 178 30.13 -5.01 0.25
CA VAL A 178 30.67 -3.97 -0.62
C VAL A 178 31.50 -4.62 -1.72
N THR A 179 31.77 -3.90 -2.80
CA THR A 179 32.66 -4.41 -3.85
C THR A 179 34.08 -4.55 -3.32
N ARG A 180 34.74 -5.66 -3.65
CA ARG A 180 36.15 -5.87 -3.29
C ARG A 180 37.06 -4.93 -4.07
N SER A 181 36.67 -4.62 -5.31
CA SER A 181 37.39 -3.74 -6.22
C SER A 181 37.31 -2.25 -5.85
N GLY A 182 36.39 -1.88 -4.94
CA GLY A 182 36.10 -0.48 -4.61
C GLY A 182 35.33 0.29 -5.69
N LYS A 183 34.91 -0.37 -6.78
CA LYS A 183 34.05 0.23 -7.80
C LYS A 183 32.61 0.33 -7.30
N VAL A 184 31.85 1.27 -7.85
CA VAL A 184 30.42 1.43 -7.52
C VAL A 184 29.60 0.19 -7.91
N PHE A 185 29.95 -0.45 -9.03
CA PHE A 185 29.30 -1.67 -9.50
C PHE A 185 30.30 -2.84 -9.50
N PRO A 186 29.86 -4.05 -9.12
CA PRO A 186 30.73 -5.22 -9.10
C PRO A 186 31.21 -5.58 -10.53
N ILE A 187 32.45 -6.04 -10.63
CA ILE A 187 33.05 -6.49 -11.89
C ILE A 187 32.50 -7.87 -12.29
N ASP A 188 32.35 -8.77 -11.31
CA ASP A 188 31.86 -10.14 -11.46
C ASP A 188 31.17 -10.64 -10.19
N GLU A 189 30.70 -11.89 -10.18
CA GLU A 189 30.00 -12.51 -9.05
C GLU A 189 30.85 -12.72 -7.78
N ASN A 190 32.17 -12.59 -7.90
CA ASN A 190 33.13 -12.73 -6.80
C ASN A 190 33.64 -11.39 -6.28
N ASP A 191 33.30 -10.28 -6.95
CA ASP A 191 33.67 -8.91 -6.57
C ASP A 191 32.81 -8.38 -5.41
N TRP A 192 32.90 -9.06 -4.28
CA TRP A 192 32.28 -8.63 -3.02
C TRP A 192 33.13 -9.04 -1.82
N ASN A 193 33.03 -8.24 -0.76
CA ASN A 193 33.48 -8.55 0.59
C ASN A 193 32.35 -8.20 1.56
N ILE A 194 32.34 -8.83 2.73
CA ILE A 194 31.47 -8.39 3.83
C ILE A 194 31.81 -6.94 4.18
N TYR A 195 30.79 -6.09 4.34
CA TYR A 195 30.93 -4.65 4.61
C TYR A 195 31.85 -4.38 5.81
N ASN A 196 31.61 -5.09 6.91
CA ASN A 196 32.40 -5.01 8.12
C ASN A 196 32.34 -6.35 8.89
N PRO A 197 33.41 -6.79 9.58
CA PRO A 197 33.36 -8.00 10.41
C PRO A 197 32.17 -8.07 11.38
N GLU A 198 31.73 -6.92 11.92
CA GLU A 198 30.56 -6.82 12.82
C GLU A 198 29.25 -7.25 12.19
N VAL A 199 29.15 -7.28 10.85
CA VAL A 199 27.96 -7.77 10.13
C VAL A 199 27.70 -9.23 10.46
N ILE A 200 28.73 -10.09 10.40
CA ILE A 200 28.58 -11.52 10.68
C ILE A 200 28.19 -11.71 12.15
N THR A 201 28.90 -11.05 13.07
CA THR A 201 28.63 -11.13 14.51
C THR A 201 27.19 -10.70 14.84
N SER A 202 26.74 -9.57 14.28
CA SER A 202 25.40 -9.02 14.53
C SER A 202 24.29 -9.90 13.97
N ILE A 203 24.47 -10.44 12.76
CA ILE A 203 23.49 -11.34 12.14
C ILE A 203 23.35 -12.66 12.89
N ASN A 204 24.48 -13.23 13.34
CA ASN A 204 24.45 -14.45 14.17
C ASN A 204 23.72 -14.19 15.49
N LYS A 205 24.06 -13.09 16.17
CA LYS A 205 23.38 -12.69 17.40
C LYS A 205 21.87 -12.50 17.20
N LEU A 206 21.45 -11.83 16.14
CA LEU A 206 20.02 -11.66 15.83
C LEU A 206 19.30 -13.00 15.63
N SER A 207 19.93 -13.92 14.90
CA SER A 207 19.40 -15.28 14.72
C SER A 207 19.24 -15.99 16.06
N ASP A 208 20.23 -15.87 16.96
CA ASP A 208 20.18 -16.44 18.31
C ASP A 208 19.09 -15.78 19.17
N ASP A 209 18.91 -14.46 19.03
CA ASP A 209 17.86 -13.67 19.70
C ASP A 209 16.45 -13.91 19.12
N GLY A 210 16.31 -14.84 18.18
CA GLY A 210 15.04 -15.32 17.64
C GLY A 210 14.49 -14.49 16.49
N TYR A 211 15.30 -13.63 15.86
CA TYR A 211 14.90 -12.93 14.65
C TYR A 211 14.97 -13.84 13.42
N LYS A 212 13.97 -13.72 12.55
CA LYS A 212 14.09 -14.20 11.17
C LYS A 212 14.93 -13.20 10.37
N ILE A 213 16.01 -13.70 9.76
CA ILE A 213 16.91 -12.87 8.94
C ILE A 213 16.40 -12.84 7.51
N VAL A 214 16.14 -11.63 7.00
CA VAL A 214 15.62 -11.41 5.65
C VAL A 214 16.48 -10.40 4.89
N ILE A 215 16.70 -10.62 3.61
CA ILE A 215 17.36 -9.66 2.72
C ILE A 215 16.37 -9.20 1.64
N PHE A 216 16.26 -7.89 1.46
CA PHE A 216 15.47 -7.24 0.40
C PHE A 216 16.38 -6.45 -0.51
N THR A 217 16.55 -6.87 -1.76
CA THR A 217 17.49 -6.23 -2.70
C THR A 217 16.86 -5.88 -4.04
N ASN A 218 17.20 -4.69 -4.57
CA ASN A 218 16.75 -4.19 -5.87
C ASN A 218 17.78 -4.51 -6.95
N GLN A 219 17.50 -5.46 -7.85
CA GLN A 219 18.45 -5.98 -8.86
C GLN A 219 17.96 -5.79 -10.30
N GLY A 220 17.63 -4.54 -10.65
CA GLY A 220 17.07 -4.18 -11.97
C GLY A 220 18.01 -4.34 -13.17
N SER A 221 19.24 -4.80 -12.94
CA SER A 221 20.19 -5.14 -14.02
C SER A 221 19.99 -6.58 -14.53
N ILE A 222 19.31 -7.44 -13.77
CA ILE A 222 19.05 -8.83 -14.13
C ILE A 222 18.03 -8.90 -15.27
N SER A 223 16.89 -8.20 -15.16
CA SER A 223 15.89 -8.16 -16.23
C SER A 223 16.41 -7.52 -17.52
N LYS A 224 17.33 -6.57 -17.39
CA LYS A 224 18.01 -5.93 -18.54
C LYS A 224 19.10 -6.79 -19.18
N LEU A 225 19.25 -8.05 -18.74
CA LEU A 225 20.28 -8.98 -19.21
C LEU A 225 21.72 -8.47 -19.07
N LYS A 226 21.94 -7.44 -18.23
CA LYS A 226 23.27 -6.90 -17.94
C LYS A 226 24.01 -7.73 -16.90
N VAL A 227 23.25 -8.45 -16.08
CA VAL A 227 23.76 -9.39 -15.08
C VAL A 227 23.10 -10.74 -15.34
N ASN A 228 23.91 -11.79 -15.42
CA ASN A 228 23.40 -13.15 -15.58
C ASN A 228 22.76 -13.61 -14.26
N PHE A 229 21.50 -14.07 -14.33
CA PHE A 229 20.78 -14.50 -13.14
C PHE A 229 21.41 -15.70 -12.45
N HIS A 230 22.01 -16.64 -13.21
CA HIS A 230 22.69 -17.80 -12.65
C HIS A 230 23.92 -17.40 -11.82
N THR A 231 24.75 -16.47 -12.32
CA THR A 231 25.91 -15.99 -11.57
C THR A 231 25.48 -15.18 -10.34
N PHE A 232 24.37 -14.43 -10.44
CA PHE A 232 23.77 -13.77 -9.28
C PHE A 232 23.29 -14.76 -8.19
N LYS A 233 22.67 -15.88 -8.57
CA LYS A 233 22.32 -16.95 -7.59
C LYS A 233 23.55 -17.47 -6.87
N ILE A 234 24.64 -17.72 -7.60
CA ILE A 234 25.92 -18.19 -7.02
C ILE A 234 26.47 -17.15 -6.03
N LYS A 235 26.45 -15.85 -6.40
CA LYS A 235 26.84 -14.74 -5.50
C LYS A 235 26.05 -14.81 -4.19
N ILE A 236 24.72 -14.86 -4.26
CA ILE A 236 23.86 -14.93 -3.06
C ILE A 236 24.21 -16.15 -2.22
N GLU A 237 24.26 -17.34 -2.82
CA GLU A 237 24.55 -18.57 -2.06
C GLU A 237 25.92 -18.55 -1.38
N ASN A 238 26.94 -17.95 -2.01
CA ASN A 238 28.26 -17.82 -1.41
C ASN A 238 28.28 -16.80 -0.26
N ILE A 239 27.53 -15.70 -0.36
CA ILE A 239 27.35 -14.74 0.75
C ILE A 239 26.70 -15.44 1.94
N LEU A 240 25.63 -16.20 1.71
CA LEU A 240 24.90 -16.87 2.79
C LEU A 240 25.73 -17.96 3.49
N LYS A 241 26.63 -18.65 2.76
CA LYS A 241 27.62 -19.56 3.37
C LYS A 241 28.56 -18.85 4.35
N VAL A 242 28.87 -17.58 4.12
CA VAL A 242 29.70 -16.77 5.02
C VAL A 242 28.92 -16.31 6.24
N LEU A 243 27.64 -15.92 6.07
CA LEU A 243 26.78 -15.48 7.19
C LEU A 243 26.46 -16.61 8.17
N LYS A 244 26.40 -17.86 7.70
CA LYS A 244 26.21 -19.09 8.50
C LYS A 244 24.92 -19.13 9.34
N VAL A 245 23.91 -18.36 8.96
CA VAL A 245 22.56 -18.42 9.54
C VAL A 245 21.51 -18.70 8.46
N PRO A 246 20.32 -19.19 8.83
CA PRO A 246 19.20 -19.28 7.90
C PRO A 246 18.73 -17.89 7.47
N VAL A 247 18.83 -17.60 6.16
CA VAL A 247 18.40 -16.33 5.56
C VAL A 247 17.40 -16.56 4.44
N GLN A 248 16.36 -15.73 4.38
CA GLN A 248 15.47 -15.66 3.22
C GLN A 248 15.77 -14.40 2.41
N VAL A 249 15.90 -14.51 1.09
CA VAL A 249 16.28 -13.37 0.24
C VAL A 249 15.19 -13.10 -0.78
N PHE A 250 14.79 -11.84 -0.92
CA PHE A 250 13.83 -11.36 -1.89
C PHE A 250 14.55 -10.38 -2.83
N VAL A 251 14.42 -10.62 -4.13
CA VAL A 251 15.17 -9.94 -5.18
C VAL A 251 14.21 -9.36 -6.19
N ALA A 252 13.97 -8.05 -6.11
CA ALA A 252 13.13 -7.32 -7.06
C ALA A 252 13.94 -7.03 -8.34
N ILE A 253 13.57 -7.66 -9.46
CA ILE A 253 14.28 -7.51 -10.74
C ILE A 253 13.60 -6.53 -11.69
N GLU A 254 12.34 -6.16 -11.46
CA GLU A 254 11.61 -5.17 -12.25
C GLU A 254 11.32 -3.86 -11.51
N LYS A 255 10.69 -2.91 -12.20
CA LYS A 255 10.17 -1.66 -11.62
C LYS A 255 8.68 -1.78 -11.35
N ASP A 256 8.33 -2.53 -10.32
CA ASP A 256 6.95 -2.78 -9.92
C ASP A 256 6.77 -2.66 -8.40
N ILE A 257 5.68 -3.20 -7.87
CA ILE A 257 5.34 -3.18 -6.44
C ILE A 257 6.39 -3.82 -5.54
N TYR A 258 7.26 -4.69 -6.08
CA TYR A 258 8.32 -5.34 -5.30
C TYR A 258 9.56 -4.47 -5.19
N ARG A 259 9.74 -3.47 -6.06
CA ARG A 259 10.92 -2.62 -6.03
C ARG A 259 10.84 -1.59 -4.89
N LYS A 260 11.82 -1.61 -3.97
CA LYS A 260 11.94 -0.58 -2.93
C LYS A 260 11.98 0.82 -3.57
N PRO A 261 11.21 1.81 -3.07
CA PRO A 261 10.59 1.85 -1.74
C PRO A 261 9.18 1.23 -1.61
N ALA A 262 8.61 0.64 -2.66
CA ALA A 262 7.31 -0.03 -2.55
C ALA A 262 7.38 -1.24 -1.60
N PRO A 263 6.34 -1.48 -0.76
CA PRO A 263 6.39 -2.49 0.30
C PRO A 263 6.16 -3.93 -0.20
N GLY A 264 6.06 -4.19 -1.51
CA GLY A 264 5.59 -5.47 -2.03
C GLY A 264 6.43 -6.68 -1.61
N MET A 265 7.75 -6.55 -1.51
CA MET A 265 8.59 -7.65 -1.00
C MET A 265 8.32 -7.96 0.49
N TRP A 266 8.01 -6.95 1.30
CA TRP A 266 7.59 -7.16 2.69
C TRP A 266 6.20 -7.79 2.75
N ASN A 267 5.25 -7.31 1.94
CA ASN A 267 3.90 -7.84 1.91
C ASN A 267 3.86 -9.35 1.62
N ILE A 268 4.64 -9.79 0.62
CA ILE A 268 4.69 -11.21 0.27
C ILE A 268 5.48 -12.04 1.29
N LEU A 269 6.48 -11.46 1.97
CA LEU A 269 7.13 -12.11 3.12
C LEU A 269 6.07 -12.51 4.16
N ILE A 270 5.21 -11.56 4.53
CA ILE A 270 4.21 -11.73 5.59
C ILE A 270 3.10 -12.68 5.15
N SER A 271 2.58 -12.51 3.94
CA SER A 271 1.44 -13.30 3.46
C SER A 271 1.80 -14.76 3.16
N ASP A 272 2.93 -14.99 2.47
CA ASP A 272 3.18 -16.27 1.80
C ASP A 272 4.42 -17.00 2.35
N TYR A 273 5.36 -16.27 2.95
CA TYR A 273 6.70 -16.78 3.30
C TYR A 273 7.02 -16.76 4.80
N ASN A 274 6.05 -16.41 5.66
CA ASN A 274 6.19 -16.45 7.12
C ASN A 274 5.31 -17.49 7.82
N GLY A 275 4.78 -18.47 7.07
CA GLY A 275 4.06 -19.61 7.65
C GLY A 275 2.80 -19.23 8.44
N GLY A 276 2.20 -18.07 8.14
CA GLY A 276 1.04 -17.55 8.87
C GLY A 276 1.35 -16.93 10.24
N ILE A 277 2.63 -16.80 10.62
CA ILE A 277 3.02 -16.11 11.85
C ILE A 277 2.93 -14.60 11.63
N SER A 278 2.14 -13.93 12.48
CA SER A 278 2.04 -12.47 12.50
C SER A 278 3.36 -11.86 12.99
N VAL A 279 3.78 -10.77 12.35
CA VAL A 279 5.04 -10.09 12.65
C VAL A 279 4.81 -8.94 13.63
N ASN A 280 5.66 -8.85 14.64
CA ASN A 280 5.74 -7.72 15.55
C ASN A 280 6.50 -6.57 14.85
N MET A 281 5.76 -5.55 14.42
CA MET A 281 6.31 -4.41 13.70
C MET A 281 7.24 -3.55 14.56
N ASP A 282 6.94 -3.38 15.85
CA ASP A 282 7.72 -2.56 16.78
C ASP A 282 9.09 -3.16 17.11
N GLU A 283 9.19 -4.49 17.10
CA GLU A 283 10.43 -5.22 17.36
C GLU A 283 11.20 -5.54 16.08
N SER A 284 10.57 -5.38 14.91
CA SER A 284 11.18 -5.59 13.60
C SER A 284 11.84 -4.32 13.08
N PHE A 285 12.82 -4.48 12.19
CA PHE A 285 13.53 -3.35 11.61
C PHE A 285 14.07 -3.66 10.22
N PHE A 286 14.40 -2.59 9.48
CA PHE A 286 15.12 -2.63 8.22
C PHE A 286 16.43 -1.86 8.32
N CYS A 287 17.53 -2.45 7.84
CA CYS A 287 18.82 -1.80 7.75
C CYS A 287 19.25 -1.64 6.29
N GLY A 288 19.62 -0.43 5.86
CA GLY A 288 20.00 -0.16 4.46
C GLY A 288 20.83 1.11 4.27
N ASP A 289 21.66 1.16 3.22
CA ASP A 289 22.58 2.27 2.96
C ASP A 289 21.93 3.42 2.16
N ALA A 290 20.88 3.13 1.38
CA ALA A 290 20.15 4.11 0.58
C ALA A 290 19.19 4.93 1.47
N ALA A 291 19.78 5.75 2.34
CA ALA A 291 19.12 6.43 3.44
C ALA A 291 18.92 7.95 3.20
N GLY A 292 19.25 8.45 2.01
CA GLY A 292 19.10 9.86 1.64
C GLY A 292 20.05 10.81 2.38
N ARG A 293 21.19 10.33 2.87
CA ARG A 293 22.17 11.15 3.60
C ARG A 293 22.91 12.11 2.65
N PRO A 294 23.16 13.37 3.05
CA PRO A 294 23.95 14.31 2.27
C PRO A 294 25.43 13.91 2.25
N ALA A 295 26.20 14.61 1.43
CA ALA A 295 27.65 14.48 1.47
C ALA A 295 28.17 14.88 2.85
N ARG A 296 29.08 14.08 3.40
CA ARG A 296 29.58 14.21 4.77
C ARG A 296 31.04 13.82 4.85
N PHE A 297 31.64 13.92 6.04
CA PHE A 297 32.96 13.40 6.31
C PHE A 297 32.86 12.22 7.28
N SER A 298 33.67 11.18 7.06
CA SER A 298 33.86 10.10 8.02
C SER A 298 34.65 10.59 9.24
N SER A 299 34.67 9.78 10.30
CA SER A 299 35.41 10.08 11.54
C SER A 299 36.92 10.25 11.31
N ASP A 300 37.49 9.64 10.26
CA ASP A 300 38.87 9.80 9.83
C ASP A 300 39.08 10.95 8.82
N GLY A 301 38.08 11.81 8.63
CA GLY A 301 38.16 13.02 7.82
C GLY A 301 38.06 12.80 6.31
N LYS A 302 37.69 11.59 5.85
CA LYS A 302 37.52 11.31 4.42
C LYS A 302 36.15 11.77 3.93
N PRO A 303 36.05 12.36 2.73
CA PRO A 303 34.77 12.75 2.16
C PRO A 303 33.95 11.51 1.78
N ILE A 304 32.73 11.42 2.32
CA ILE A 304 31.70 10.45 1.93
C ILE A 304 30.72 11.18 1.01
N LYS A 305 30.49 10.62 -0.17
CA LYS A 305 29.51 11.15 -1.13
C LYS A 305 28.10 11.03 -0.54
N LYS A 306 27.19 11.90 -0.99
CA LYS A 306 25.77 11.74 -0.69
C LYS A 306 25.27 10.37 -1.12
N ASP A 307 24.27 9.84 -0.42
CA ASP A 307 23.66 8.57 -0.80
C ASP A 307 23.04 8.69 -2.20
N HIS A 308 23.10 7.60 -2.95
CA HIS A 308 22.62 7.56 -4.33
C HIS A 308 21.07 7.56 -4.42
N SER A 309 20.40 7.24 -3.32
CA SER A 309 18.95 7.06 -3.20
C SER A 309 18.52 7.19 -1.74
N CYS A 310 17.21 7.30 -1.50
CA CYS A 310 16.55 7.24 -0.19
C CYS A 310 15.60 6.02 -0.09
N CYS A 311 15.71 5.06 -1.02
CA CYS A 311 14.74 3.98 -1.15
C CYS A 311 14.67 3.02 0.04
N ASP A 312 15.74 2.84 0.80
CA ASP A 312 15.75 1.94 1.95
C ASP A 312 15.04 2.56 3.16
N ARG A 313 15.32 3.84 3.44
CA ARG A 313 14.60 4.60 4.47
C ARG A 313 13.11 4.69 4.15
N LEU A 314 12.77 5.02 2.90
CA LEU A 314 11.39 5.10 2.45
C LEU A 314 10.70 3.73 2.43
N PHE A 315 11.41 2.63 2.16
CA PHE A 315 10.86 1.28 2.26
C PHE A 315 10.45 0.96 3.70
N ALA A 316 11.34 1.21 4.67
CA ALA A 316 11.04 1.03 6.09
C ALA A 316 9.86 1.91 6.55
N MET A 317 9.83 3.16 6.09
CA MET A 317 8.77 4.13 6.38
C MET A 317 7.41 3.68 5.81
N ASN A 318 7.38 3.21 4.55
CA ASN A 318 6.17 2.69 3.92
C ASN A 318 5.63 1.41 4.58
N ILE A 319 6.50 0.65 5.26
CA ILE A 319 6.13 -0.54 6.02
C ILE A 319 5.70 -0.19 7.45
N GLY A 320 6.25 0.88 8.03
CA GLY A 320 6.05 1.24 9.43
C GLY A 320 6.96 0.49 10.40
N ILE A 321 8.19 0.14 9.99
CA ILE A 321 9.21 -0.48 10.87
C ILE A 321 10.39 0.46 11.12
N LYS A 322 11.13 0.19 12.20
CA LYS A 322 12.35 0.92 12.53
C LYS A 322 13.37 0.83 11.40
N PHE A 323 14.06 1.93 11.13
CA PHE A 323 15.11 2.01 10.11
C PHE A 323 16.47 2.27 10.76
N TYR A 324 17.50 1.62 10.23
CA TYR A 324 18.90 1.90 10.57
C TYR A 324 19.76 1.98 9.32
N THR A 325 20.82 2.78 9.37
CA THR A 325 21.92 2.69 8.42
C THR A 325 22.93 1.61 8.86
N PRO A 326 23.78 1.08 7.95
CA PRO A 326 24.79 0.07 8.31
C PRO A 326 25.75 0.57 9.39
N GLU A 327 26.11 1.86 9.35
CA GLU A 327 26.98 2.49 10.35
C GLU A 327 26.32 2.56 11.73
N GLU A 328 25.05 2.96 11.81
CA GLU A 328 24.28 2.98 13.06
C GLU A 328 24.14 1.58 13.63
N TYR A 329 23.79 0.63 12.76
CA TYR A 329 23.42 -0.71 13.20
C TYR A 329 24.65 -1.53 13.58
N PHE A 330 25.62 -1.66 12.68
CA PHE A 330 26.76 -2.55 12.87
C PHE A 330 27.91 -1.88 13.63
N LEU A 331 28.16 -0.60 13.37
CA LEU A 331 29.32 0.10 13.96
C LEU A 331 28.97 0.88 15.22
N LYS A 332 27.67 0.98 15.57
CA LYS A 332 27.17 1.81 16.67
C LYS A 332 27.65 3.25 16.58
N ALA A 333 27.90 3.72 15.36
CA ALA A 333 28.35 5.07 15.12
C ALA A 333 27.17 6.04 15.33
N PRO A 334 27.38 7.17 16.03
CA PRO A 334 26.38 8.21 16.11
C PRO A 334 26.23 8.85 14.73
N THR A 335 25.01 8.94 14.23
CA THR A 335 24.70 9.75 13.06
C THR A 335 24.01 11.02 13.54
N GLU A 336 24.59 12.18 13.25
CA GLU A 336 23.81 13.41 13.21
C GLU A 336 22.83 13.23 12.04
N GLU A 337 21.55 12.97 12.33
CA GLU A 337 20.51 12.56 11.37
C GLU A 337 20.15 13.63 10.33
N LEU A 338 21.12 14.10 9.55
CA LEU A 338 20.84 14.84 8.34
C LEU A 338 20.54 13.81 7.25
N TYR A 339 19.27 13.64 6.93
CA TYR A 339 18.81 12.98 5.72
C TYR A 339 17.83 13.89 4.99
N ALA A 340 17.84 13.81 3.66
CA ALA A 340 16.87 14.51 2.83
C ALA A 340 15.82 13.49 2.36
N LEU A 341 14.57 13.71 2.77
CA LEU A 341 13.44 13.07 2.11
C LEU A 341 13.18 13.76 0.77
N PRO A 342 12.56 13.06 -0.20
CA PRO A 342 12.07 13.71 -1.41
C PRO A 342 11.19 14.91 -1.07
N GLU A 343 11.28 15.98 -1.85
CA GLU A 343 10.48 17.21 -1.67
C GLU A 343 8.97 16.92 -1.72
N PHE A 344 8.57 15.95 -2.54
CA PHE A 344 7.22 15.45 -2.60
C PHE A 344 7.03 14.25 -1.66
N ASN A 345 6.20 14.44 -0.64
CA ASN A 345 5.66 13.35 0.18
C ASN A 345 4.23 13.03 -0.31
N PRO A 346 3.96 11.79 -0.78
CA PRO A 346 2.63 11.41 -1.24
C PRO A 346 1.53 11.58 -0.18
N ASN A 347 1.88 11.56 1.11
CA ASN A 347 0.91 11.78 2.19
C ASN A 347 0.47 13.25 2.29
N ASP A 348 1.34 14.21 1.93
CA ASP A 348 1.05 15.65 1.98
C ASP A 348 0.02 16.07 0.93
N ILE A 349 -0.27 15.22 -0.07
CA ILE A 349 -1.39 15.43 -0.99
C ILE A 349 -2.70 15.58 -0.22
N MET A 350 -2.80 14.91 0.94
CA MET A 350 -3.98 14.95 1.80
C MET A 350 -3.99 16.16 2.74
N ASP A 351 -2.85 16.83 2.97
CA ASP A 351 -2.73 17.93 3.95
C ASP A 351 -3.31 19.26 3.47
N ASN A 352 -3.45 19.45 2.15
CA ASN A 352 -4.09 20.62 1.55
C ASN A 352 -5.61 20.44 1.32
N VAL A 353 -6.18 19.34 1.81
CA VAL A 353 -7.63 19.12 1.78
C VAL A 353 -8.24 19.75 3.04
N LEU A 354 -8.70 20.99 2.91
CA LEU A 354 -9.47 21.66 3.96
C LEU A 354 -10.85 21.00 4.05
N TYR A 355 -11.09 20.30 5.17
CA TYR A 355 -12.43 19.89 5.58
C TYR A 355 -13.36 21.10 5.58
N THR A 356 -14.48 21.03 4.86
CA THR A 356 -15.54 22.00 5.05
C THR A 356 -16.20 21.73 6.39
N ASP A 357 -16.23 22.74 7.27
CA ASP A 357 -16.97 22.67 8.53
C ASP A 357 -18.45 22.41 8.21
N LEU A 358 -18.91 21.20 8.51
CA LEU A 358 -20.28 20.73 8.25
C LEU A 358 -21.28 21.24 9.30
N THR A 359 -20.93 22.23 10.12
CA THR A 359 -21.92 22.90 10.97
C THR A 359 -23.05 23.44 10.08
N PRO A 360 -24.30 22.97 10.24
CA PRO A 360 -25.40 23.46 9.43
C PRO A 360 -25.64 24.93 9.78
N GLN A 361 -25.15 25.85 8.96
CA GLN A 361 -25.74 27.18 8.95
C GLN A 361 -27.17 27.01 8.45
N VAL A 362 -28.12 27.18 9.37
CA VAL A 362 -29.55 27.16 9.11
C VAL A 362 -29.84 28.20 8.03
N LEU A 363 -29.92 27.76 6.77
CA LEU A 363 -30.12 28.61 5.60
C LEU A 363 -31.61 28.89 5.32
N PHE A 364 -32.51 28.59 6.25
CA PHE A 364 -33.94 28.83 6.07
C PHE A 364 -34.53 29.60 7.24
N SER A 365 -34.87 30.88 6.98
CA SER A 365 -35.80 31.61 7.83
C SER A 365 -37.21 31.04 7.61
N PRO A 366 -38.02 30.83 8.66
CA PRO A 366 -39.35 30.25 8.54
C PRO A 366 -40.35 31.33 8.08
N ASN A 367 -40.35 31.67 6.79
CA ASN A 367 -41.45 32.44 6.23
C ASN A 367 -42.40 31.51 5.47
N LYS A 368 -43.53 31.26 6.15
CA LYS A 368 -44.77 30.63 5.70
C LYS A 368 -45.08 30.84 4.22
N GLU A 369 -45.33 29.75 3.51
CA GLU A 369 -46.13 29.78 2.28
C GLU A 369 -47.50 30.38 2.60
N VAL A 370 -47.85 31.49 1.92
CA VAL A 370 -49.23 31.98 1.88
C VAL A 370 -49.83 31.55 0.56
N ARG A 371 -50.65 30.49 0.59
CA ARG A 371 -51.67 30.27 -0.44
C ARG A 371 -52.84 31.19 -0.14
N HIS A 372 -53.24 32.04 -1.10
CA HIS A 372 -54.62 32.48 -1.19
C HIS A 372 -55.15 32.33 -2.62
N LEU A 373 -56.19 31.50 -2.70
CA LEU A 373 -57.10 31.36 -3.82
C LEU A 373 -57.90 32.65 -4.03
N GLN A 374 -58.12 33.00 -5.30
CA GLN A 374 -59.06 34.03 -5.73
C GLN A 374 -60.50 33.64 -5.36
N HIS A 375 -61.33 34.62 -4.98
CA HIS A 375 -62.68 34.78 -5.53
C HIS A 375 -63.18 36.22 -5.32
N ALA A 376 -63.78 36.76 -6.38
CA ALA A 376 -64.33 38.11 -6.52
C ALA A 376 -65.54 38.38 -5.61
N ILE A 377 -65.86 39.66 -5.38
CA ILE A 377 -67.21 40.24 -5.41
C ILE A 377 -67.13 41.78 -5.57
N PHE A 378 -68.08 42.27 -6.36
CA PHE A 378 -68.38 43.63 -6.83
C PHE A 378 -68.78 44.67 -5.77
N ASN A 379 -68.66 45.95 -6.18
CA ASN A 379 -69.42 47.16 -5.76
C ASN A 379 -69.20 47.64 -4.30
N THR A 380 -69.06 48.93 -3.96
CA THR A 380 -69.88 50.09 -4.36
C THR A 380 -69.33 51.38 -3.70
N LEU A 381 -69.42 52.51 -4.42
CA LEU A 381 -69.78 53.88 -3.96
C LEU A 381 -68.84 54.74 -3.06
N ILE A 382 -68.53 55.90 -3.67
CA ILE A 382 -68.17 57.27 -3.21
C ILE A 382 -66.71 57.52 -2.84
#